data_AF-A0A7C1TQQ6-F1
#
_entry.id   AF-A0A7C1TQQ6-F1
#
_cell.length_a   1.000
_cell.length_b   1.000
_cell.length_c   1.000
_cell.angle_alpha   90.00
_cell.angle_beta   90.00
_cell.angle_gamma   90.00
#
_symmetry.space_group_name_H-M   'P 1'
#
loop_
_entity.id
_entity.type
_entity.pdbx_description
1 polymer ?
#
loop_
_entity_poly.entity_id
_entity_poly.type
_entity_poly.pdbx_seq_one_letter_code
_entity_poly.pdbx_strand_id
1 'polypeptide(L)'
;MGSVEVNILGQRYRIKGDDSDEYMEELARFVDKRIRKMYEKWPNTVPLKAAILAALDIADEFHKYRKEQEALTRGIQRKTEQLVSLFD
;
A
#
# COMPACT_ATOMS: atom_id res chain seq x y z
N MET A 1 -8.15 20.12 4.77
CA MET A 1 -9.19 19.48 3.93
C MET A 1 -9.19 20.06 2.52
N GLY A 2 -8.28 19.57 1.69
CA GLY A 2 -8.34 19.74 0.24
C GLY A 2 -9.30 18.71 -0.37
N SER A 3 -9.70 18.91 -1.63
CA SER A 3 -10.39 17.87 -2.40
C SER A 3 -9.76 17.78 -3.78
N VAL A 4 -9.30 16.60 -4.15
CA VAL A 4 -8.68 16.33 -5.44
C VAL A 4 -9.62 15.49 -6.32
N GLU A 5 -9.65 15.78 -7.62
CA GLU A 5 -10.37 14.97 -8.60
C GLU A 5 -9.38 14.00 -9.26
N VAL A 6 -9.64 12.70 -9.13
CA VAL A 6 -8.77 11.64 -9.64
C VAL A 6 -9.56 10.70 -10.54
N ASN A 7 -8.85 9.96 -11.40
CA ASN A 7 -9.45 8.98 -12.29
C ASN A 7 -8.93 7.58 -11.92
N ILE A 8 -9.84 6.67 -11.56
CA ILE A 8 -9.55 5.28 -11.22
C ILE A 8 -10.44 4.41 -12.09
N LEU A 9 -9.85 3.51 -12.87
CA LEU A 9 -10.56 2.63 -13.81
C LEU A 9 -11.44 3.37 -14.84
N GLY A 10 -11.04 4.56 -15.26
CA GLY A 10 -11.83 5.39 -16.19
C GLY A 10 -13.01 6.09 -15.52
N GLN A 11 -13.20 5.94 -14.20
CA GLN A 11 -14.22 6.61 -13.42
C GLN A 11 -13.59 7.76 -12.63
N ARG A 12 -14.26 8.93 -12.65
CA ARG A 12 -13.84 10.09 -11.88
C ARG A 12 -14.34 10.02 -10.45
N TYR A 13 -13.41 10.22 -9.51
CA TYR A 13 -13.66 10.25 -8.08
C TYR A 13 -13.16 11.56 -7.49
N ARG A 14 -13.90 12.11 -6.53
CA ARG A 14 -13.45 13.25 -5.72
C ARG A 14 -13.04 12.75 -4.35
N ILE A 15 -11.75 12.79 -4.06
CA ILE A 15 -11.17 12.35 -2.79
C ILE A 15 -10.96 13.58 -1.92
N LYS A 16 -11.37 13.50 -0.66
CA LYS A 16 -11.07 14.51 0.36
C LYS A 16 -9.95 13.99 1.23
N GLY A 17 -8.95 14.80 1.48
CA GLY A 17 -7.81 14.46 2.32
C GLY A 17 -7.15 15.70 2.91
N ASP A 18 -6.27 15.45 3.87
CA ASP A 18 -5.46 16.49 4.50
C ASP A 18 -4.01 16.51 3.99
N ASP A 19 -3.62 15.50 3.20
CA ASP A 19 -2.35 15.46 2.48
C ASP A 19 -2.36 16.33 1.22
N SER A 20 -1.19 16.51 0.60
CA SER A 20 -1.06 17.26 -0.65
C SER A 20 -1.83 16.61 -1.80
N ASP A 21 -2.30 17.44 -2.73
CA ASP A 21 -2.99 16.98 -3.93
C ASP A 21 -2.11 16.01 -4.74
N GLU A 22 -0.80 16.29 -4.86
CA GLU A 22 0.18 15.42 -5.53
C GLU A 22 0.24 14.01 -4.92
N TYR A 23 0.26 13.91 -3.59
CA TYR A 23 0.30 12.62 -2.90
C TYR A 23 -1.01 11.84 -3.09
N MET A 24 -2.15 12.53 -3.01
CA MET A 24 -3.44 11.90 -3.24
C MET A 24 -3.61 11.41 -4.68
N GLU A 25 -3.12 12.17 -5.67
CA GLU A 25 -3.09 11.71 -7.06
C GLU A 25 -2.17 10.50 -7.25
N GLU A 26 -1.02 10.48 -6.58
CA GLU A 26 -0.10 9.34 -6.62
C GLU A 26 -0.76 8.07 -6.07
N LEU A 27 -1.45 8.17 -4.94
CA LEU A 27 -2.23 7.06 -4.37
C LEU A 27 -3.30 6.58 -5.35
N ALA A 28 -4.03 7.49 -6.00
CA ALA A 28 -5.03 7.12 -7.00
C ALA A 28 -4.41 6.39 -8.20
N ARG A 29 -3.28 6.88 -8.72
CA ARG A 29 -2.52 6.21 -9.80
C ARG A 29 -2.02 4.83 -9.37
N PHE A 30 -1.56 4.68 -8.14
CA PHE A 30 -1.11 3.41 -7.58
C PHE A 30 -2.25 2.38 -7.51
N VAL A 31 -3.40 2.77 -6.96
CA VAL A 31 -4.59 1.91 -6.87
C VAL A 31 -5.06 1.50 -8.27
N ASP A 32 -5.18 2.46 -9.18
CA ASP A 32 -5.60 2.22 -10.56
C ASP A 32 -4.67 1.23 -11.29
N LYS A 33 -3.35 1.37 -11.13
CA LYS A 33 -2.37 0.41 -11.65
C LYS A 33 -2.55 -0.99 -11.06
N ARG A 34 -2.83 -1.11 -9.76
CA ARG A 34 -3.07 -2.40 -9.11
C ARG A 34 -4.32 -3.06 -9.66
N ILE A 35 -5.39 -2.31 -9.87
CA ILE A 35 -6.63 -2.82 -10.45
C ILE A 35 -6.40 -3.30 -11.88
N ARG A 36 -5.68 -2.53 -12.72
CA ARG A 36 -5.33 -2.97 -14.09
C ARG A 36 -4.54 -4.28 -14.12
N LYS A 37 -3.59 -4.48 -13.20
CA LYS A 37 -2.87 -5.77 -13.06
C LYS A 37 -3.82 -6.93 -12.74
N MET A 38 -4.87 -6.70 -11.96
CA MET A 38 -5.87 -7.73 -11.69
C MET A 38 -6.67 -8.08 -12.95
N TYR A 39 -6.93 -7.12 -13.83
CA TYR A 39 -7.55 -7.38 -15.14
C TYR A 39 -6.64 -8.17 -16.08
N GLU A 40 -5.34 -7.85 -16.13
CA GLU A 40 -4.38 -8.63 -16.93
C GLU A 40 -4.34 -10.09 -16.50
N LYS A 41 -4.40 -10.33 -15.18
CA LYS A 41 -4.38 -11.68 -14.60
C LYS A 41 -5.74 -12.39 -14.70
N TRP A 42 -6.84 -11.64 -14.71
CA TRP A 42 -8.21 -12.18 -14.73
C TRP A 42 -9.13 -11.37 -15.66
N PRO A 43 -9.03 -11.57 -16.99
CA PRO A 43 -9.65 -10.67 -18.00
C PRO A 43 -11.18 -10.57 -17.93
N ASN A 44 -11.87 -11.62 -17.50
CA ASN A 44 -13.34 -11.71 -17.50
C ASN A 44 -13.97 -11.34 -16.13
N THR A 45 -13.26 -10.57 -15.32
CA THR A 45 -13.70 -10.26 -13.94
C THR A 45 -14.50 -8.97 -13.89
N VAL A 46 -15.58 -8.98 -13.11
CA VAL A 46 -16.39 -7.78 -12.84
C VAL A 46 -15.53 -6.71 -12.13
N PRO A 47 -15.68 -5.41 -12.47
CA PRO A 47 -14.86 -4.33 -11.89
C PRO A 47 -14.78 -4.31 -10.37
N LEU A 48 -15.91 -4.54 -9.69
CA LEU A 48 -15.94 -4.61 -8.23
C LEU A 48 -15.05 -5.72 -7.67
N LYS A 49 -15.07 -6.90 -8.29
CA LYS A 49 -14.25 -8.03 -7.86
C LYS A 49 -12.76 -7.77 -8.13
N ALA A 50 -12.41 -7.14 -9.24
CA ALA A 50 -11.03 -6.70 -9.51
C ALA A 50 -10.55 -5.67 -8.49
N ALA A 51 -11.40 -4.70 -8.10
CA ALA A 51 -11.10 -3.73 -7.06
C ALA A 51 -10.88 -4.38 -5.69
N ILE A 52 -11.72 -5.35 -5.30
CA ILE A 52 -11.57 -6.10 -4.05
C ILE A 52 -10.26 -6.90 -4.05
N LEU A 53 -9.92 -7.57 -5.16
CA LEU A 53 -8.65 -8.30 -5.30
C LEU A 53 -7.45 -7.37 -5.20
N ALA A 54 -7.51 -6.20 -5.84
CA ALA A 54 -6.46 -5.19 -5.74
C ALA A 54 -6.31 -4.67 -4.29
N ALA A 55 -7.41 -4.45 -3.58
CA ALA A 55 -7.39 -4.05 -2.18
C ALA A 55 -6.77 -5.13 -1.28
N LEU A 56 -7.11 -6.40 -1.49
CA LEU A 56 -6.49 -7.53 -0.77
C LEU A 56 -4.99 -7.63 -1.04
N ASP A 57 -4.57 -7.45 -2.29
CA ASP A 57 -3.16 -7.49 -2.69
C ASP A 57 -2.36 -6.33 -2.06
N ILE A 58 -2.93 -5.12 -2.01
CA ILE A 58 -2.33 -3.96 -1.31
C ILE A 58 -2.24 -4.22 0.20
N ALA A 59 -3.30 -4.76 0.81
CA ALA A 59 -3.32 -5.07 2.24
C ALA A 59 -2.28 -6.14 2.61
N ASP A 60 -2.16 -7.21 1.82
CA ASP A 60 -1.17 -8.25 2.01
C ASP A 60 0.27 -7.69 1.93
N GLU A 61 0.56 -6.86 0.92
CA GLU A 61 1.86 -6.19 0.80
C GLU A 61 2.17 -5.29 2.01
N PHE A 62 1.19 -4.49 2.46
CA PHE A 62 1.33 -3.67 3.66
C PHE A 62 1.65 -4.51 4.91
N HIS A 63 0.91 -5.60 5.13
CA HIS A 63 1.14 -6.47 6.28
C HIS A 63 2.49 -7.19 6.23
N LYS A 64 2.94 -7.60 5.03
CA LYS A 64 4.27 -8.18 4.83
C LYS A 64 5.38 -7.19 5.17
N TYR A 65 5.30 -5.96 4.65
CA TYR A 65 6.27 -4.90 5.00
C TYR A 65 6.27 -4.60 6.49
N ARG A 66 5.10 -4.52 7.13
CA ARG A 66 5.04 -4.29 8.59
C ARG A 66 5.73 -5.41 9.37
N LYS A 67 5.49 -6.67 9.00
CA LYS A 67 6.11 -7.83 9.64
C LYS A 67 7.63 -7.85 9.45
N GLU A 68 8.12 -7.46 8.28
CA GLU A 68 9.55 -7.33 7.99
C GLU A 68 10.20 -6.22 8.82
N GLN A 69 9.56 -5.05 8.92
CA GLN A 69 10.02 -3.94 9.76
C GLN A 69 10.09 -4.33 11.25
N GLU A 70 9.06 -5.01 11.76
CA GLU A 70 9.07 -5.55 13.12
C GLU A 70 10.20 -6.58 13.32
N ALA A 71 10.45 -7.44 12.33
CA ALA A 71 11.53 -8.42 12.39
C ALA A 71 12.93 -7.75 12.39
N LEU A 72 13.12 -6.73 11.55
CA LEU A 72 14.36 -5.96 11.49
C LEU A 72 14.62 -5.23 12.81
N THR A 73 13.61 -4.58 13.37
CA THR A 73 13.69 -3.89 14.67
C THR A 73 14.09 -4.84 15.79
N ARG A 74 13.45 -6.02 15.86
CA ARG A 74 13.83 -7.08 16.82
C ARG A 74 15.24 -7.63 16.58
N GLY A 75 15.71 -7.63 15.34
CA GLY A 75 17.08 -8.05 14.99
C GLY A 75 18.11 -7.04 15.49
N ILE A 76 17.86 -5.76 15.27
CA ILE A 76 18.69 -4.65 15.77
C ILE A 76 18.77 -4.70 17.29
N GLN A 77 17.62 -4.78 17.96
CA GLN A 77 17.56 -4.82 19.43
C GLN A 77 18.38 -5.98 20.01
N ARG A 78 18.23 -7.19 19.46
CA ARG A 78 19.02 -8.36 19.89
C ARG A 78 20.52 -8.17 19.70
N LYS A 79 20.95 -7.58 18.57
CA LYS A 79 22.38 -7.30 18.34
C LYS A 79 22.91 -6.25 19.32
N THR A 80 22.12 -5.22 19.62
CA THR A 80 22.48 -4.21 20.61
C THR A 80 22.63 -4.83 22.00
N GLU A 81 21.68 -5.67 22.43
CA GLU A 81 21.75 -6.40 23.71
C GLU A 81 23.00 -7.30 23.79
N GLN A 82 23.32 -8.03 22.71
CA GLN A 82 24.53 -8.85 22.62
C GLN A 82 25.81 -8.02 22.75
N LEU A 83 25.87 -6.86 22.08
CA LEU A 83 27.04 -5.98 22.17
C LEU A 83 27.22 -5.43 23.59
N VAL A 84 26.14 -5.00 24.24
CA VAL A 84 26.19 -4.51 25.64
C VAL A 84 26.71 -5.62 26.57
N SER A 85 26.23 -6.85 26.41
CA SER A 85 26.68 -7.99 27.23
C SER A 85 28.14 -8.42 27.01
N LEU A 86 28.82 -7.89 25.99
CA LEU A 86 30.26 -8.13 25.77
C LEU A 86 31.15 -7.09 26.46
N PHE A 87 30.56 -5.96 26.89
CA PHE A 87 31.26 -4.90 27.62
C PHE A 87 31.02 -4.94 29.14
N ASP A 88 30.05 -5.75 29.59
CA ASP A 88 29.91 -6.21 30.99
C ASP A 88 30.76 -7.49 31.23
#